data_AF-A0A926Z9N8-F1
#
_entry.id   AF-A0A926Z9N8-F1
#
_cell.length_a   1.000
_cell.length_b   1.000
_cell.length_c   1.000
_cell.angle_alpha   90.00
_cell.angle_beta   90.00
_cell.angle_gamma   90.00
#
_symmetry.space_group_name_H-M   'P 1'
#
loop_
_entity.id
_entity.type
_entity.pdbx_description
1 polymer ?
#
loop_
_entity_poly.entity_id
_entity_poly.type
_entity_poly.pdbx_seq_one_letter_code
_entity_poly.pdbx_strand_id
1 'polypeptide(L)' 'MTQQKAPRKPLREITPTYWRRLIEAGIPVDAANAIAWAIARYDAAHRKPSYRQKQLLHYYCPLICRAGLWRSHLLLASLA' A
#
# COMPACT_ATOMS: atom_id res chain seq x y z
N MET A 1 11.36 22.30 -10.82
CA MET A 1 11.02 21.34 -9.74
C MET A 1 11.36 19.93 -10.20
N THR A 2 12.59 19.49 -9.95
CA THR A 2 13.08 18.16 -10.33
C THR A 2 12.48 17.13 -9.39
N GLN A 3 11.56 16.29 -9.88
CA GLN A 3 11.14 15.10 -9.15
C GLN A 3 12.35 14.18 -9.04
N GLN A 4 13.00 14.17 -7.87
CA GLN A 4 13.99 13.17 -7.52
C GLN A 4 13.32 11.80 -7.54
N LYS A 5 13.62 11.00 -8.57
CA LYS A 5 13.27 9.58 -8.63
C LYS A 5 14.04 8.90 -7.50
N ALA A 6 13.37 8.69 -6.36
CA ALA A 6 13.92 7.91 -5.26
C ALA A 6 14.37 6.53 -5.79
N PRO A 7 15.50 5.99 -5.30
CA PRO A 7 15.96 4.67 -5.73
C PRO A 7 14.85 3.64 -5.46
N ARG A 8 14.53 2.82 -6.47
CA ARG A 8 13.54 1.74 -6.38
C ARG A 8 14.05 0.72 -5.36
N LYS A 9 13.64 0.85 -4.11
CA LYS A 9 13.95 -0.14 -3.08
C LYS A 9 13.29 -1.48 -3.46
N PRO A 10 13.99 -2.61 -3.31
CA PRO A 10 13.41 -3.92 -3.62
C PRO A 10 12.23 -4.20 -2.69
N LEU A 11 11.19 -4.86 -3.21
CA LEU A 11 9.94 -5.17 -2.50
C LEU A 11 10.17 -5.81 -1.12
N ARG A 12 11.21 -6.64 -1.00
CA ARG A 12 11.59 -7.32 0.24
C ARG A 12 12.01 -6.38 1.36
N GLU A 13 12.49 -5.17 1.05
CA GLU A 13 12.92 -4.19 2.04
C GLU A 13 11.81 -3.25 2.48
N ILE A 14 10.85 -2.93 1.59
CA ILE A 14 9.79 -1.96 1.89
C ILE A 14 8.59 -2.63 2.59
N THR A 15 8.28 -3.87 2.21
CA THR A 15 7.12 -4.60 2.71
C THR A 15 7.14 -4.77 4.24
N PRO A 16 8.26 -5.10 4.91
CA PRO A 16 8.31 -5.19 6.38
C PRO A 16 7.99 -3.88 7.09
N THR A 17 8.45 -2.74 6.53
CA THR A 17 8.17 -1.41 7.09
C THR A 17 6.68 -1.08 6.96
N TYR A 18 6.08 -1.34 5.80
CA TYR A 18 4.65 -1.11 5.59
C TYR A 18 3.81 -2.01 6.47
N TRP A 19 4.16 -3.30 6.52
CA TRP A 19 3.51 -4.27 7.38
C TRP A 19 3.51 -3.82 8.84
N ARG A 20 4.67 -3.44 9.39
CA ARG A 20 4.78 -2.98 10.79
C ARG A 20 3.88 -1.79 11.10
N ARG A 21 3.88 -0.77 10.23
CA ARG A 21 3.01 0.42 10.39
C ARG A 21 1.52 0.07 10.35
N LEU A 22 1.13 -0.92 9.55
CA LEU A 22 -0.27 -1.38 9.48
C LEU A 22 -0.69 -2.11 10.76
N ILE A 23 0.20 -2.94 11.32
CA ILE A 23 -0.01 -3.59 12.62
C ILE A 23 -0.15 -2.56 13.74
N GLU A 24 0.76 -1.58 13.79
CA GLU A 24 0.72 -0.49 14.78
C GLU A 24 -0.56 0.37 14.66
N ALA A 25 -1.13 0.47 13.45
CA ALA A 25 -2.41 1.12 13.21
C ALA A 25 -3.63 0.25 13.57
N GLY A 26 -3.43 -1.00 14.03
CA GLY A 26 -4.50 -1.91 14.46
C GLY A 26 -5.07 -2.80 13.36
N ILE A 27 -4.41 -2.93 12.22
CA ILE A 27 -4.86 -3.85 11.15
C ILE A 27 -4.42 -5.28 11.50
N PRO A 28 -5.32 -6.29 11.42
CA PRO A 28 -4.97 -7.68 11.67
C PRO A 28 -3.83 -8.18 10.78
N VAL A 29 -3.01 -9.09 11.30
CA VAL A 29 -1.78 -9.58 10.64
C VAL A 29 -1.99 -10.03 9.20
N ASP A 30 -3.02 -10.83 8.95
CA ASP A 30 -3.33 -11.36 7.62
C ASP A 30 -3.68 -10.24 6.62
N ALA A 31 -4.49 -9.27 7.06
CA ALA A 31 -4.86 -8.12 6.26
C ALA A 31 -3.66 -7.19 6.02
N ALA A 32 -2.87 -6.94 7.06
CA ALA A 32 -1.67 -6.10 6.99
C ALA A 32 -0.67 -6.65 5.97
N ASN A 33 -0.46 -7.97 5.91
CA ASN A 33 0.41 -8.59 4.92
C ASN A 33 -0.10 -8.38 3.49
N ALA A 34 -1.38 -8.65 3.25
CA ALA A 34 -1.98 -8.47 1.93
C ALA A 34 -1.97 -7.01 1.45
N ILE A 35 -2.21 -6.06 2.36
CA ILE A 35 -2.18 -4.62 2.11
C ILE A 35 -0.75 -4.12 1.87
N ALA A 36 0.22 -4.51 2.72
CA ALA A 36 1.62 -4.13 2.56
C ALA A 36 2.15 -4.56 1.18
N TRP A 37 1.85 -5.77 0.74
CA TRP A 37 2.20 -6.26 -0.60
C TRP A 37 1.50 -5.51 -1.73
N ALA A 38 0.26 -5.07 -1.53
CA ALA A 38 -0.45 -4.26 -2.52
C ALA A 38 0.23 -2.89 -2.70
N ILE A 39 0.51 -2.22 -1.58
CA ILE A 39 1.14 -0.88 -1.57
C ILE A 39 2.58 -0.97 -2.08
N ALA A 40 3.37 -1.94 -1.62
CA ALA A 40 4.76 -2.10 -2.05
C ALA A 40 4.89 -2.41 -3.56
N ARG A 41 4.01 -3.27 -4.10
CA ARG A 41 4.00 -3.56 -5.56
C ARG A 41 3.57 -2.36 -6.38
N TYR A 42 2.67 -1.55 -5.85
CA TYR A 42 2.30 -0.30 -6.48
C TYR A 42 3.46 0.72 -6.46
N ASP A 43 4.10 0.92 -5.31
CA ASP A 43 5.22 1.87 -5.18
C ASP A 43 6.44 1.45 -6.01
N ALA A 44 6.74 0.14 -6.10
CA ALA A 44 7.92 -0.34 -6.83
C ALA A 44 7.71 -0.47 -8.35
N ALA A 45 6.51 -0.87 -8.78
CA ALA A 45 6.26 -1.30 -10.16
C ALA A 45 4.94 -0.78 -10.75
N HIS A 46 4.23 0.13 -10.07
CA HIS A 46 2.90 0.62 -10.45
C HIS A 46 1.89 -0.49 -10.74
N ARG A 47 2.07 -1.68 -10.12
CA ARG A 47 1.16 -2.81 -10.31
C ARG A 47 -0.12 -2.57 -9.50
N LYS A 48 -1.25 -2.75 -10.16
CA LYS A 48 -2.57 -2.58 -9.54
C LYS A 48 -2.86 -3.70 -8.53
N PRO A 49 -3.56 -3.39 -7.42
CA PRO A 49 -4.05 -4.40 -6.48
C PRO A 49 -5.11 -5.30 -7.13
N SER A 50 -5.17 -6.57 -6.70
CA SER A 50 -6.26 -7.48 -7.05
C SER A 50 -7.59 -7.03 -6.44
N TYR A 51 -8.71 -7.61 -6.90
CA TYR A 51 -10.03 -7.29 -6.36
C TYR A 51 -10.10 -7.45 -4.83
N ARG A 52 -9.65 -8.59 -4.30
CA ARG A 52 -9.57 -8.84 -2.85
C ARG A 52 -8.71 -7.81 -2.12
N GLN A 53 -7.59 -7.39 -2.71
CA GLN A 53 -6.74 -6.35 -2.13
C GLN A 53 -7.40 -4.98 -2.14
N LYS A 54 -8.14 -4.62 -3.20
CA LYS A 54 -8.94 -3.40 -3.23
C LYS A 54 -10.00 -3.38 -2.14
N GLN A 55 -10.68 -4.50 -1.90
CA GLN A 55 -11.64 -4.63 -0.81
C GLN A 55 -10.98 -4.38 0.55
N LEU A 56 -9.79 -4.97 0.79
CA LEU A 56 -9.02 -4.73 2.02
C LEU A 56 -8.58 -3.26 2.15
N LEU A 57 -8.08 -2.66 1.07
CA LEU A 57 -7.69 -1.25 1.03
C LEU A 57 -8.87 -0.32 1.34
N HIS A 58 -10.06 -0.63 0.83
CA HIS A 58 -11.27 0.14 1.10
C HIS A 58 -11.71 -0.05 2.56
N TYR A 59 -11.82 -1.29 3.02
CA TYR A 59 -12.29 -1.62 4.37
C TYR A 59 -11.40 -1.02 5.47
N TYR A 60 -10.08 -1.09 5.31
CA TYR A 60 -9.11 -0.55 6.26
C TYR A 60 -8.65 0.87 5.94
N CYS A 61 -9.34 1.58 5.03
CA CYS A 61 -8.92 2.90 4.55
C CYS A 61 -8.56 3.88 5.71
N PRO A 62 -9.36 4.04 6.77
CA PRO A 62 -9.03 4.95 7.87
C PRO A 62 -7.71 4.59 8.56
N LEU A 63 -7.45 3.30 8.78
CA LEU A 63 -6.24 2.82 9.45
C LEU A 63 -5.02 2.93 8.54
N ILE A 64 -5.18 2.67 7.24
CA ILE A 64 -4.12 2.87 6.23
C ILE A 64 -3.75 4.36 6.12
N CYS A 65 -4.74 5.25 6.16
CA CYS A 65 -4.51 6.70 6.19
C CYS A 65 -3.76 7.11 7.45
N ARG A 66 -4.18 6.63 8.63
CA ARG A 66 -3.48 6.87 9.90
C ARG A 66 -2.04 6.36 9.90
N ALA A 67 -1.78 5.23 9.22
CA ALA A 67 -0.43 4.68 9.04
C ALA A 67 0.45 5.49 8.05
N GLY A 68 -0.10 6.52 7.38
CA GLY A 68 0.60 7.30 6.36
C GLY A 68 0.91 6.49 5.09
N LEU A 69 0.16 5.42 4.83
CA LEU A 69 0.40 4.49 3.72
C LEU A 69 -0.62 4.61 2.60
N TRP A 70 -1.55 5.56 2.69
CA TRP A 70 -2.54 5.77 1.64
C TRP A 70 -1.90 6.24 0.33
N ARG A 71 -2.46 5.77 -0.79
CA ARG A 71 -2.17 6.27 -2.15
C ARG A 71 -3.51 6.44 -2.85
N SER A 72 -3.90 7.68 -3.15
CA SER A 72 -5.15 7.98 -3.88
C SER A 72 -5.25 7.18 -5.19
N HIS A 73 -4.14 7.04 -5.90
CA HIS A 73 -4.04 6.30 -7.14
C HIS A 73 -4.21 4.76 -7.03
N LEU A 74 -4.24 4.19 -5.82
CA LEU A 74 -4.55 2.75 -5.64
C LEU A 74 -6.03 2.44 -5.86
N LEU A 75 -6.91 3.42 -5.65
CA LEU A 75 -8.36 3.28 -5.83
C LEU A 75 -8.92 4.03 -7.04
N LEU A 76 -8.22 5.06 -7.53
CA LEU A 76 -8.58 5.77 -8.75
C LEU A 76 -8.27 4.92 -9.99
N ALA A 77 -9.10 3.92 -10.23
CA ALA A 77 -9.13 3.17 -11.48
C ALA A 77 -10.59 2.89 -11.88
N SER A 78 -11.32 3.98 -12.15
CA SER A 78 -12.44 4.03 -13.08
C SER A 78 -12.51 5.46 -13.60
N LEU A 79 -11.87 5.71 -14.74
CA LEU A 79 -12.15 6.77 -15.73
C LEU A 79 -11.01 6.73 -16.75
N ALA A 80 -11.00 5.66 -17.54
CA ALA A 80 -10.39 5.56 -18.86
C ALA A 80 -11.01 4.33 -19.53
#